data_AF-A0A6B3H2T1-F1
#
_entry.id   AF-A0A6B3H2T1-F1
#
_cell.length_a   1.000
_cell.length_b   1.000
_cell.length_c   1.000
_cell.angle_alpha   90.00
_cell.angle_beta   90.00
_cell.angle_gamma   90.00
#
_symmetry.space_group_name_H-M   'P 1'
#
loop_
_entity.id
_entity.type
_entity.pdbx_description
1 polymer ?
#
loop_
_entity_poly.entity_id
_entity_poly.type
_entity_poly.pdbx_seq_one_letter_code
_entity_poly.pdbx_strand_id
1 'polypeptide(L)'
;ATAATPTSQDTYEENRTAHGYLTDGVHSVTYTDALGAEHTPTVRIVDLEHADANTYRAVRQVTVINGERNRRFDLVLYVNGLPLAVIELKRAGDP
;
A
#
# COMPACT_ATOMS: atom_id res chain seq x y z
N ALA A 1 -5.28 -4.75 9.07
CA ALA A 1 -4.00 -4.36 8.46
C ALA A 1 -3.48 -3.17 9.24
N THR A 2 -2.49 -3.38 10.12
CA THR A 2 -1.87 -2.30 10.89
C THR A 2 -0.95 -1.57 9.91
N ALA A 3 -1.24 -0.29 9.63
CA ALA A 3 -0.34 0.55 8.85
C ALA A 3 1.01 0.59 9.58
N ALA A 4 2.12 0.36 8.87
CA ALA A 4 3.44 0.53 9.43
C ALA A 4 3.58 1.98 9.90
N THR A 5 3.95 2.17 11.16
CA THR A 5 4.25 3.51 11.68
C THR A 5 5.48 4.03 10.96
N PRO A 6 5.44 5.23 10.35
CA PRO A 6 6.61 5.82 9.71
C PRO A 6 7.77 5.89 10.70
N THR A 7 8.96 5.50 10.26
CA THR A 7 10.17 5.51 11.09
C THR A 7 10.83 6.88 11.16
N SER A 8 10.50 7.76 10.21
CA SER A 8 11.00 9.12 10.07
C SER A 8 9.91 10.06 9.52
N GLN A 9 10.21 11.36 9.52
CA GLN A 9 9.36 12.37 8.87
C GLN A 9 9.77 12.64 7.41
N ASP A 10 10.82 11.98 6.91
CA ASP A 10 11.27 12.14 5.52
C ASP A 10 10.36 11.33 4.59
N THR A 11 9.51 12.03 3.86
CA THR A 11 8.52 11.40 2.98
C THR A 11 9.15 10.62 1.84
N TYR A 12 10.34 11.00 1.38
CA TYR A 12 11.02 10.30 0.31
C TYR A 12 11.57 8.96 0.81
N GLU A 13 12.25 8.95 1.95
CA GLU A 13 12.83 7.72 2.51
C GLU A 13 11.74 6.73 2.98
N GLU A 14 10.65 7.22 3.56
CA GLU A 14 9.49 6.36 3.90
C GLU A 14 8.83 5.79 2.64
N ASN A 15 8.69 6.59 1.58
CA ASN A 15 8.16 6.10 0.31
C ASN A 15 9.09 5.08 -0.35
N ARG A 16 10.40 5.30 -0.32
CA ARG A 16 11.42 4.38 -0.83
C ARG A 16 11.39 3.05 -0.08
N THR A 17 11.25 3.09 1.23
CA THR A 17 11.13 1.89 2.07
C THR A 17 9.85 1.13 1.74
N ALA A 18 8.70 1.82 1.66
CA ALA A 18 7.44 1.22 1.25
C ALA A 18 7.49 0.62 -0.16
N HIS A 19 8.16 1.30 -1.10
CA HIS A 19 8.39 0.79 -2.45
C HIS A 19 9.18 -0.52 -2.42
N GLY A 20 10.25 -0.61 -1.63
CA GLY A 20 11.02 -1.85 -1.45
C GLY A 20 10.14 -3.00 -0.97
N TYR A 21 9.25 -2.78 0.00
CA TYR A 21 8.29 -3.82 0.42
C TYR A 21 7.33 -4.24 -0.68
N LEU A 22 6.92 -3.32 -1.55
CA LEU A 22 6.02 -3.61 -2.67
C LEU A 22 6.71 -4.40 -3.78
N THR A 23 7.99 -4.12 -4.08
CA THR A 23 8.73 -4.77 -5.18
C THR A 23 9.44 -6.04 -4.76
N ASP A 24 10.07 -6.04 -3.58
CA ASP A 24 10.96 -7.11 -3.14
C ASP A 24 10.25 -8.06 -2.16
N GLY A 25 9.15 -7.58 -1.57
CA GLY A 25 8.40 -8.29 -0.54
C GLY A 25 8.92 -8.01 0.88
N VAL A 26 8.27 -8.63 1.86
CA VAL A 26 8.62 -8.51 3.27
C VAL A 26 9.32 -9.78 3.73
N HIS A 27 10.56 -9.64 4.21
CA HIS A 27 11.42 -10.75 4.63
C HIS A 27 11.52 -10.93 6.15
N SER A 28 10.87 -10.07 6.93
CA SER A 28 10.94 -10.08 8.40
C SER A 28 9.89 -10.97 9.08
N VAL A 29 9.09 -11.69 8.31
CA VAL A 29 8.04 -12.57 8.84
C VAL A 29 8.65 -13.94 9.11
N THR A 30 8.79 -14.27 10.39
CA THR A 30 9.19 -15.60 10.85
C THR A 30 8.02 -16.28 11.56
N TYR A 31 7.78 -17.55 11.28
CA TYR A 31 6.81 -18.37 12.00
C TYR A 31 7.36 -19.78 12.24
N THR A 32 6.84 -20.43 13.29
CA THR A 32 7.16 -21.82 13.61
C THR A 32 5.99 -22.70 13.18
N ASP A 33 6.29 -23.77 12.45
CA ASP A 33 5.26 -24.72 12.01
C ASP A 33 4.83 -25.69 13.13
N ALA A 34 3.83 -26.53 12.83
CA ALA A 34 3.30 -27.51 13.79
C ALA A 34 4.32 -28.61 14.19
N LEU A 35 5.42 -28.73 13.45
CA LEU A 35 6.50 -29.69 13.70
C LEU A 35 7.67 -29.05 14.46
N GLY A 36 7.59 -27.75 14.76
CA GLY A 36 8.61 -27.01 15.51
C GLY A 36 9.72 -26.42 14.64
N ALA A 37 9.62 -26.45 13.31
CA ALA A 37 10.62 -25.84 12.44
C ALA A 37 10.32 -24.34 12.23
N GLU A 38 11.37 -23.51 12.22
CA GLU A 38 11.27 -22.08 11.91
C GLU A 38 11.35 -21.83 10.41
N HIS A 39 10.45 -20.96 9.92
CA HIS A 39 10.37 -20.54 8.53
C HIS A 39 10.38 -19.02 8.44
N THR A 40 11.16 -18.51 7.50
CA THR A 40 11.22 -17.08 7.17
C THR A 40 10.90 -16.87 5.69
N PRO A 41 9.63 -17.00 5.27
CA PRO A 41 9.25 -16.80 3.88
C PRO A 41 9.32 -15.31 3.50
N THR A 42 9.48 -15.05 2.21
CA THR A 42 9.21 -13.72 1.65
C THR A 42 7.73 -13.57 1.37
N VAL A 43 7.09 -12.61 2.04
CA VAL A 43 5.68 -12.28 1.80
C VAL A 43 5.61 -11.27 0.66
N ARG A 44 5.07 -11.68 -0.50
CA ARG A 44 4.84 -10.76 -1.63
C ARG A 44 3.55 -9.97 -1.44
N ILE A 45 3.66 -8.64 -1.49
CA ILE A 45 2.52 -7.73 -1.36
C ILE A 45 1.83 -7.51 -2.70
N VAL A 46 2.62 -7.38 -3.77
CA VAL A 46 2.15 -7.21 -5.15
C VAL A 46 2.81 -8.28 -6.01
N ASP A 47 2.02 -9.00 -6.80
CA ASP A 47 2.55 -9.92 -7.80
C ASP A 47 2.83 -9.16 -9.10
N LEU A 48 4.11 -8.85 -9.34
CA LEU A 48 4.56 -8.11 -10.52
C LEU A 48 4.77 -9.02 -11.73
N GLU A 49 4.87 -10.33 -11.53
CA GLU A 49 5.05 -11.32 -12.60
C GLU A 49 3.69 -11.71 -13.20
N HIS A 50 2.67 -11.88 -12.34
CA HIS A 50 1.31 -12.26 -12.72
C HIS A 50 0.33 -11.19 -12.23
N ALA A 51 0.19 -10.12 -13.01
CA ALA A 51 -0.62 -8.97 -12.61
C ALA A 51 -2.07 -9.35 -12.27
N ASP A 52 -2.65 -10.33 -12.95
CA ASP A 52 -4.01 -10.83 -12.74
C ASP A 52 -4.20 -11.57 -11.40
N ALA A 53 -3.12 -11.99 -10.74
CA ALA A 53 -3.17 -12.55 -9.39
C ALA A 53 -3.42 -11.49 -8.30
N ASN A 54 -3.39 -10.20 -8.65
CA ASN A 54 -3.69 -9.12 -7.72
C ASN A 54 -5.18 -8.74 -7.72
N THR A 55 -5.67 -8.29 -6.56
CA THR A 55 -6.99 -7.67 -6.42
C THR A 55 -6.88 -6.16 -6.59
N TYR A 56 -7.47 -5.65 -7.68
CA TYR A 56 -7.53 -4.22 -7.97
C TYR A 56 -8.88 -3.60 -7.56
N ARG A 57 -8.84 -2.40 -6.98
CA ARG A 57 -10.06 -1.64 -6.66
C ARG A 57 -9.88 -0.15 -6.90
N ALA A 58 -10.80 0.44 -7.65
CA ALA A 58 -10.90 1.88 -7.82
C ALA A 58 -12.06 2.40 -6.96
N VAL A 59 -11.77 3.27 -5.98
CA VAL A 59 -12.77 3.78 -5.03
C VAL A 59 -12.86 5.29 -5.15
N ARG A 60 -14.09 5.80 -5.32
CA ARG A 60 -14.34 7.24 -5.45
C ARG A 60 -14.54 7.91 -4.09
N GLN A 61 -14.24 9.21 -4.03
CA GLN A 61 -14.56 10.10 -2.90
C GLN A 61 -14.08 9.54 -1.55
N VAL A 62 -12.83 9.13 -1.50
CA VAL A 62 -12.21 8.60 -0.28
C VAL A 62 -11.75 9.76 0.59
N THR A 63 -12.26 9.82 1.82
CA THR A 63 -11.85 10.83 2.81
C THR A 63 -10.85 10.23 3.78
N VAL A 64 -9.67 10.84 3.88
CA VAL A 64 -8.64 10.52 4.87
C VAL A 64 -8.66 11.60 5.96
N ILE A 65 -8.77 11.15 7.21
CA ILE A 65 -8.85 11.98 8.41
C ILE A 65 -7.62 11.69 9.28
N ASN A 66 -6.84 12.72 9.59
CA ASN A 66 -5.70 12.64 10.51
C ASN A 66 -5.73 13.85 11.46
N GLY A 67 -6.26 13.64 12.67
CA GLY A 67 -6.57 14.73 13.60
C GLY A 67 -7.53 15.73 12.96
N GLU A 68 -7.16 17.00 12.93
CA GLU A 68 -7.95 18.07 12.29
C GLU A 68 -7.78 18.11 10.76
N ARG A 69 -6.82 17.37 10.19
CA ARG A 69 -6.56 17.36 8.75
C ARG A 69 -7.52 16.42 8.04
N ASN A 70 -8.33 16.97 7.16
CA ASN A 70 -9.29 16.23 6.34
C ASN A 70 -8.95 16.42 4.87
N ARG A 71 -8.73 15.33 4.13
CA ARG A 71 -8.51 15.36 2.68
C ARG A 71 -9.42 14.36 1.99
N ARG A 72 -10.25 14.86 1.06
CA ARG A 72 -11.09 14.04 0.20
C ARG A 72 -10.42 13.89 -1.16
N PHE A 73 -10.18 12.66 -1.57
CA PHE A 73 -9.62 12.30 -2.86
C PHE A 73 -10.73 11.87 -3.81
N ASP A 74 -10.68 12.31 -5.06
CA ASP A 74 -11.70 11.97 -6.05
C ASP A 74 -11.70 10.49 -6.40
N LEU A 75 -10.51 9.90 -6.59
CA LEU A 75 -10.33 8.48 -6.86
C LEU A 75 -9.05 7.96 -6.20
N VAL A 76 -9.15 6.83 -5.50
CA VAL A 76 -8.01 6.11 -4.92
C VAL A 76 -7.96 4.70 -5.52
N LEU A 77 -6.78 4.31 -6.00
CA LEU A 77 -6.52 3.00 -6.55
C LEU A 77 -5.85 2.12 -5.50
N TYR A 78 -6.44 0.96 -5.28
CA TYR A 78 -5.96 -0.05 -4.34
C TYR A 78 -5.47 -1.28 -5.07
N VAL A 79 -4.39 -1.86 -4.55
CA VAL A 79 -3.88 -3.18 -4.92
C VAL A 79 -3.78 -4.02 -3.66
N ASN A 80 -4.43 -5.19 -3.64
CA ASN A 80 -4.48 -6.09 -2.48
C ASN A 80 -4.88 -5.38 -1.17
N GLY A 81 -5.74 -4.35 -1.29
CA GLY A 81 -6.23 -3.55 -0.16
C GLY A 81 -5.34 -2.37 0.25
N LEU A 82 -4.18 -2.17 -0.37
CA LEU A 82 -3.29 -1.03 -0.11
C LEU A 82 -3.53 0.13 -1.09
N PRO A 83 -3.66 1.39 -0.62
CA PRO A 83 -3.81 2.54 -1.50
C PRO A 83 -2.46 2.91 -2.13
N LEU A 84 -2.31 2.72 -3.44
CA LEU A 84 -1.04 2.97 -4.14
C LEU A 84 -1.06 4.23 -5.01
N ALA A 85 -2.22 4.67 -5.47
CA ALA A 85 -2.33 5.87 -6.28
C ALA A 85 -3.60 6.66 -5.97
N VAL A 86 -3.49 7.96 -6.17
CA VAL A 86 -4.59 8.92 -6.09
C VAL A 86 -4.70 9.59 -7.45
N ILE A 87 -5.92 9.67 -7.97
CA ILE A 87 -6.23 10.41 -9.19
C ILE A 87 -7.19 11.54 -8.82
N GLU A 88 -6.78 12.76 -9.13
CA GLU A 88 -7.61 13.97 -9.01
C GLU A 88 -8.33 14.21 -10.33
N LEU A 89 -9.65 14.38 -10.28
CA LEU A 89 -10.44 14.61 -11.49
C LEU A 89 -10.65 16.11 -11.68
N LYS A 90 -10.34 16.61 -12.88
CA LYS A 90 -10.70 17.96 -13.31
C LYS A 90 -11.82 17.91 -14.33
N ARG A 91 -12.76 18.86 -14.25
CA ARG A 91 -13.78 19.00 -15.29
C ARG A 91 -13.11 19.53 -16.55
N ALA A 92 -13.33 18.85 -17.67
CA ALA A 92 -12.97 19.41 -18.98
C ALA A 92 -13.96 20.55 -19.30
N GLY A 93 -13.47 21.80 -19.31
CA GLY A 93 -14.28 22.99 -19.63
C GLY A 93 -14.24 24.14 -18.63
N ASP A 94 -13.36 24.12 -17.62
CA ASP A 94 -13.03 25.34 -16.87
C ASP A 94 -12.06 26.19 -17.71
N PRO A 95 -12.37 27.47 -18.04
CA PRO A 95 -11.45 28.35 -18.77
C PRO A 95 -10.20 28.72 -17.97
#